data_AF-A0A6G3ZII4-F1
#
_entry.id   AF-A0A6G3ZII4-F1
#
_cell.length_a   1.000
_cell.length_b   1.000
_cell.length_c   1.000
_cell.angle_alpha   90.00
_cell.angle_beta   90.00
_cell.angle_gamma   90.00
#
_symmetry.space_group_name_H-M   'P 1'
#
loop_
_entity.id
_entity.type
_entity.pdbx_description
1 polymer ?
#
loop_
_entity_poly.entity_id
_entity_poly.type
_entity_poly.pdbx_seq_one_letter_code
_entity_poly.pdbx_strand_id
1 'polypeptide(L)'
;MPDNPAKQTSEEVDQTQLDLAQQAGDAYQEALDYMANEVAHTGGKTEVGDYVVGFAQEKAEGMYVLKDEGRSEWMEPDDENCHLEVAVADAEDGRFVPGCTVVATLTTEDGEQVGPTTVPLVWHPGLYHYGKNLTVPEGGTYTIDVRVEPPTFKRHDEKNGDRYGETVEAVFENVDIETGQG
;
A
#
# COMPACT_ATOMS: atom_id res chain seq x y z
N MET A 1 -5.19 11.15 18.78
CA MET A 1 -5.71 10.69 17.48
C MET A 1 -6.45 11.87 16.89
N PRO A 2 -6.26 12.23 15.61
CA PRO A 2 -7.23 13.10 14.97
C PRO A 2 -8.60 12.40 15.06
N ASP A 3 -9.64 13.12 15.47
CA ASP A 3 -11.01 12.62 15.40
C ASP A 3 -11.31 12.42 13.91
N ASN A 4 -11.30 11.18 13.43
CA ASN A 4 -11.77 10.84 12.09
C ASN A 4 -13.24 10.39 12.22
N PRO A 5 -14.21 11.33 12.23
CA PRO A 5 -15.62 10.98 12.42
C PRO A 5 -16.09 10.11 11.26
N ALA A 6 -16.99 9.15 11.52
CA ALA A 6 -17.63 8.37 10.47
C ALA A 6 -18.19 9.28 9.36
N LYS A 7 -18.12 8.84 8.09
CA LYS A 7 -18.64 9.63 6.97
C LYS A 7 -20.14 9.87 7.14
N GLN A 8 -20.59 11.03 6.71
CA GLN A 8 -21.96 11.48 6.88
C GLN A 8 -22.52 11.97 5.56
N THR A 9 -23.85 12.00 5.45
CA THR A 9 -24.51 12.62 4.30
C THR A 9 -24.22 14.13 4.24
N SER A 10 -24.02 14.63 3.03
CA SER A 10 -23.69 16.03 2.71
C SER A 10 -24.53 16.52 1.52
N GLU A 11 -24.23 17.70 0.99
CA GLU A 11 -24.82 18.13 -0.29
C GLU A 11 -24.27 17.31 -1.47
N GLU A 12 -23.09 16.70 -1.30
CA GLU A 12 -22.35 15.95 -2.32
C GLU A 12 -22.54 14.42 -2.23
N VAL A 13 -22.94 13.88 -1.08
CA VAL A 13 -23.08 12.45 -0.85
C VAL A 13 -24.35 12.08 -0.08
N ASP A 14 -25.14 11.15 -0.64
CA ASP A 14 -26.28 10.55 0.04
C ASP A 14 -25.94 9.19 0.70
N GLN A 15 -26.89 8.62 1.45
CA GLN A 15 -26.67 7.36 2.14
C GLN A 15 -26.36 6.20 1.19
N THR A 16 -26.99 6.17 0.01
CA THR A 16 -26.75 5.09 -0.98
C THR A 16 -25.32 5.16 -1.50
N GLN A 17 -24.79 6.36 -1.76
CA GLN A 17 -23.40 6.53 -2.16
C GLN A 17 -22.42 6.11 -1.04
N LEU A 18 -22.74 6.38 0.23
CA LEU A 18 -21.95 5.90 1.37
C LEU A 18 -21.96 4.36 1.46
N ASP A 19 -23.13 3.74 1.34
CA ASP A 19 -23.27 2.27 1.39
C ASP A 19 -22.54 1.59 0.23
N LEU A 20 -22.54 2.20 -0.96
CA LEU A 20 -21.79 1.72 -2.13
C LEU A 20 -20.28 1.91 -1.96
N ALA A 21 -19.85 3.01 -1.33
CA ALA A 21 -18.44 3.24 -1.01
C ALA A 21 -17.92 2.17 -0.04
N GLN A 22 -18.70 1.85 1.00
CA GLN A 22 -18.38 0.77 1.93
C GLN A 22 -18.27 -0.57 1.21
N GLN A 23 -19.26 -0.95 0.39
CA GLN A 23 -19.21 -2.21 -0.36
C GLN A 23 -17.99 -2.31 -1.28
N ALA A 24 -17.59 -1.20 -1.92
CA ALA A 24 -16.40 -1.16 -2.75
C ALA A 24 -15.12 -1.33 -1.92
N GLY A 25 -15.07 -0.74 -0.73
CA GLY A 25 -13.93 -0.92 0.17
C GLY A 25 -13.89 -2.30 0.81
N ASP A 26 -15.03 -2.88 1.19
CA ASP A 26 -15.12 -4.27 1.67
C ASP A 26 -14.53 -5.24 0.64
N ALA A 27 -14.88 -5.07 -0.64
CA ALA A 27 -14.33 -5.87 -1.73
C ALA A 27 -12.82 -5.65 -1.92
N TYR A 28 -12.34 -4.42 -1.75
CA TYR A 28 -10.90 -4.13 -1.78
C TYR A 28 -10.16 -4.77 -0.59
N GLN A 29 -10.75 -4.72 0.61
CA GLN A 29 -10.17 -5.32 1.81
C GLN A 29 -10.12 -6.85 1.70
N GLU A 30 -11.13 -7.49 1.10
CA GLU A 30 -11.11 -8.92 0.80
C GLU A 30 -9.95 -9.28 -0.16
N ALA A 31 -9.74 -8.48 -1.22
CA ALA A 31 -8.62 -8.67 -2.14
C ALA A 31 -7.26 -8.45 -1.46
N LEU A 32 -7.15 -7.43 -0.60
CA LEU A 32 -5.96 -7.17 0.21
C LEU A 32 -5.66 -8.34 1.17
N ASP A 33 -6.68 -8.85 1.85
CA ASP A 33 -6.51 -9.98 2.76
C ASP A 33 -6.10 -11.26 2.03
N TYR A 34 -6.64 -11.49 0.83
CA TYR A 34 -6.22 -12.60 -0.01
C TYR A 34 -4.75 -12.46 -0.45
N MET A 35 -4.36 -11.27 -0.94
CA MET A 35 -2.97 -10.98 -1.32
C MET A 35 -2.01 -11.18 -0.15
N ALA A 36 -2.28 -10.57 1.00
CA ALA A 36 -1.37 -10.56 2.13
C ALA A 36 -1.27 -11.91 2.88
N ASN A 37 -2.31 -12.74 2.87
CA ASN A 37 -2.36 -13.97 3.66
C ASN A 37 -2.27 -15.26 2.84
N GLU A 38 -2.62 -15.24 1.56
CA GLU A 38 -2.74 -16.45 0.74
C GLU A 38 -1.83 -16.46 -0.50
N VAL A 39 -1.46 -15.29 -1.02
CA VAL A 39 -0.59 -15.17 -2.20
C VAL A 39 0.84 -14.87 -1.79
N ALA A 40 1.02 -13.85 -0.95
CA ALA A 40 2.33 -13.39 -0.54
C ALA A 40 3.03 -14.39 0.38
N HIS A 41 4.37 -14.31 0.43
CA HIS A 41 5.14 -15.10 1.38
C HIS A 41 4.84 -14.68 2.82
N THR A 42 4.79 -13.38 3.06
CA THR A 42 4.39 -12.80 4.34
C THR A 42 3.70 -11.47 4.10
N GLY A 43 2.69 -11.16 4.90
CA GLY A 43 1.97 -9.91 4.85
C GLY A 43 1.34 -9.55 6.19
N GLY A 44 0.78 -8.35 6.25
CA GLY A 44 0.12 -7.86 7.45
C GLY A 44 -0.51 -6.51 7.22
N LYS A 45 -1.37 -6.08 8.15
CA LYS A 45 -2.02 -4.77 8.09
C LYS A 45 -2.24 -4.17 9.47
N THR A 46 -2.29 -2.85 9.53
CA THR A 46 -2.58 -2.08 10.74
C THR A 46 -3.36 -0.83 10.39
N GLU A 47 -4.17 -0.34 11.33
CA GLU A 47 -4.82 0.96 11.23
C GLU A 47 -3.93 2.04 11.87
N VAL A 48 -3.69 3.13 11.15
CA VAL A 48 -2.95 4.29 11.62
C VAL A 48 -3.51 5.58 11.02
N GLY A 49 -4.01 6.47 11.89
CA GLY A 49 -4.65 7.71 11.46
C GLY A 49 -5.90 7.44 10.62
N ASP A 50 -5.95 8.04 9.43
CA ASP A 50 -7.08 7.87 8.50
C ASP A 50 -6.94 6.63 7.61
N TYR A 51 -5.92 5.81 7.85
CA TYR A 51 -5.53 4.75 6.93
C TYR A 51 -5.54 3.36 7.57
N VAL A 52 -5.95 2.37 6.79
CA VAL A 52 -5.43 1.01 6.90
C VAL A 52 -4.18 0.95 6.02
N VAL A 53 -3.04 0.61 6.62
CA VAL A 53 -1.78 0.36 5.91
C VAL A 53 -1.51 -1.14 5.97
N GLY A 54 -1.42 -1.77 4.79
CA GLY A 54 -1.04 -3.17 4.64
C GLY A 54 0.28 -3.31 3.90
N PHE A 55 0.99 -4.40 4.13
CA PHE A 55 2.12 -4.82 3.32
C PHE A 55 1.98 -6.28 2.88
N ALA A 56 2.63 -6.61 1.78
CA ALA A 56 2.87 -7.97 1.33
C ALA A 56 4.30 -8.07 0.78
N GLN A 57 4.95 -9.20 1.04
CA GLN A 57 6.29 -9.49 0.54
C GLN A 57 6.27 -10.74 -0.34
N GLU A 58 6.84 -10.60 -1.53
CA GLU A 58 7.01 -11.67 -2.52
C GLU A 58 8.43 -11.66 -3.08
N LYS A 59 8.74 -12.63 -3.95
CA LYS A 59 9.98 -12.61 -4.74
C LYS A 59 9.93 -11.46 -5.73
N ALA A 60 11.09 -10.97 -6.17
CA ALA A 60 11.11 -9.91 -7.18
C ALA A 60 10.41 -10.37 -8.46
N GLU A 61 9.55 -9.51 -9.01
CA GLU A 61 8.66 -9.86 -10.13
C GLU A 61 8.91 -9.01 -11.37
N GLY A 62 8.64 -9.58 -12.54
CA GLY A 62 8.61 -8.82 -13.79
C GLY A 62 7.42 -7.86 -13.87
N MET A 63 7.58 -6.74 -14.56
CA MET A 63 6.52 -5.75 -14.71
C MET A 63 6.51 -5.08 -16.08
N TYR A 64 5.32 -4.68 -16.54
CA TYR A 64 5.20 -3.84 -17.73
C TYR A 64 5.58 -2.40 -17.42
N VAL A 65 6.52 -1.86 -18.18
CA VAL A 65 6.95 -0.46 -18.10
C VAL A 65 6.59 0.25 -19.40
N LEU A 66 5.84 1.35 -19.30
CA LEU A 66 5.55 2.22 -20.43
C LEU A 66 6.85 2.90 -20.90
N LYS A 67 7.28 2.62 -22.13
CA LYS A 67 8.49 3.23 -22.73
C LYS A 67 8.14 4.46 -23.55
N ASP A 68 7.03 4.39 -24.30
CA ASP A 68 6.45 5.49 -25.07
C ASP A 68 4.91 5.38 -25.07
N GLU A 69 4.23 6.40 -25.60
CA GLU A 69 2.78 6.38 -25.79
C GLU A 69 2.32 5.11 -26.53
N GLY A 70 1.48 4.32 -25.87
CA GLY A 70 0.93 3.06 -26.41
C GLY A 70 1.94 1.90 -26.50
N ARG A 71 3.16 2.04 -25.94
CA ARG A 71 4.21 1.03 -26.03
C ARG A 71 4.79 0.69 -24.65
N SER A 72 4.37 -0.45 -24.12
CA SER A 72 4.93 -1.04 -22.89
C SER A 72 5.83 -2.22 -23.21
N GLU A 73 6.86 -2.41 -22.39
CA GLU A 73 7.77 -3.56 -22.48
C GLU A 73 7.75 -4.30 -21.14
N TRP A 74 7.74 -5.64 -21.19
CA TRP A 74 7.94 -6.47 -20.01
C TRP A 74 9.41 -6.38 -19.58
N MET A 75 9.64 -6.03 -18.32
CA MET A 75 10.96 -5.92 -17.72
C MET A 75 11.04 -6.92 -16.58
N GLU A 76 11.98 -7.86 -16.67
CA GLU A 76 12.33 -8.72 -15.54
C GLU A 76 13.12 -7.93 -14.49
N PRO A 77 13.14 -8.36 -13.22
CA PRO A 77 14.08 -7.86 -12.23
C PRO A 77 15.53 -8.07 -12.70
N ASP A 78 16.42 -7.12 -12.39
CA ASP A 78 17.84 -7.25 -12.67
C ASP A 78 18.51 -8.02 -11.50
N ASP A 79 19.01 -7.29 -10.50
CA ASP A 79 19.62 -7.85 -9.29
C ASP A 79 18.64 -7.84 -8.09
N GLU A 80 17.42 -7.32 -8.28
CA GLU A 80 16.42 -7.32 -7.23
C GLU A 80 15.96 -8.75 -6.90
N ASN A 81 15.74 -8.99 -5.61
CA ASN A 81 15.43 -10.30 -5.05
C ASN A 81 14.26 -10.27 -4.05
N CYS A 82 13.53 -9.16 -3.94
CA CYS A 82 12.38 -9.00 -3.08
C CYS A 82 11.40 -8.03 -3.74
N HIS A 83 10.12 -8.38 -3.83
CA HIS A 83 9.04 -7.46 -4.16
C HIS A 83 8.33 -7.04 -2.88
N LEU A 84 8.33 -5.74 -2.58
CA LEU A 84 7.54 -5.17 -1.49
C LEU A 84 6.31 -4.50 -2.07
N GLU A 85 5.15 -4.90 -1.58
CA GLU A 85 3.88 -4.24 -1.83
C GLU A 85 3.36 -3.57 -0.57
N VAL A 86 2.72 -2.41 -0.74
CA VAL A 86 2.08 -1.63 0.31
C VAL A 86 0.69 -1.20 -0.17
N ALA A 87 -0.35 -1.56 0.59
CA ALA A 87 -1.69 -1.07 0.40
C ALA A 87 -1.96 0.10 1.36
N VAL A 88 -2.55 1.18 0.84
CA VAL A 88 -3.05 2.30 1.65
C VAL A 88 -4.54 2.45 1.36
N ALA A 89 -5.39 2.20 2.35
CA ALA A 89 -6.83 2.32 2.23
C ALA A 89 -7.39 3.26 3.31
N ASP A 90 -8.55 3.86 3.07
CA ASP A 90 -9.25 4.66 4.07
C ASP A 90 -9.73 3.74 5.19
N ALA A 91 -9.44 4.11 6.44
CA ALA A 91 -9.79 3.31 7.60
C ALA A 91 -11.30 3.23 7.87
N GLU A 92 -12.09 4.13 7.27
CA GLU A 92 -13.53 4.19 7.54
C GLU A 92 -14.36 3.40 6.54
N ASP A 93 -14.09 3.53 5.24
CA ASP A 93 -14.83 2.79 4.20
C ASP A 93 -14.03 1.68 3.52
N GLY A 94 -12.72 1.55 3.82
CA GLY A 94 -11.87 0.46 3.33
C GLY A 94 -11.36 0.62 1.90
N ARG A 95 -11.72 1.69 1.17
CA ARG A 95 -11.29 1.89 -0.23
C ARG A 95 -9.84 2.31 -0.33
N PHE A 96 -9.18 1.90 -1.41
CA PHE A 96 -7.83 2.34 -1.75
C PHE A 96 -7.70 3.87 -1.85
N VAL A 97 -6.62 4.41 -1.28
CA VAL A 97 -6.25 5.83 -1.36
C VAL A 97 -5.08 6.01 -2.34
N PRO A 98 -5.33 6.49 -3.57
CA PRO A 98 -4.28 6.70 -4.56
C PRO A 98 -3.48 7.99 -4.30
N GLY A 99 -2.31 8.11 -4.92
CA GLY A 99 -1.56 9.37 -4.96
C GLY A 99 -0.87 9.78 -3.65
N CYS A 100 -0.82 8.89 -2.65
CA CYS A 100 0.06 9.04 -1.50
C CYS A 100 1.52 8.93 -1.96
N THR A 101 2.44 9.56 -1.23
CA THR A 101 3.87 9.24 -1.36
C THR A 101 4.21 8.20 -0.30
N VAL A 102 4.43 6.96 -0.73
CA VAL A 102 4.77 5.84 0.15
C VAL A 102 6.28 5.65 0.15
N VAL A 103 6.87 5.60 1.34
CA VAL A 103 8.30 5.38 1.56
C VAL A 103 8.47 4.19 2.50
N ALA A 104 9.31 3.24 2.13
CA ALA A 104 9.61 2.07 2.96
C ALA A 104 11.09 2.01 3.33
N THR A 105 11.38 1.52 4.54
CA THR A 105 12.71 1.11 4.98
C THR A 105 12.61 -0.29 5.58
N LEU A 106 13.48 -1.20 5.15
CA LEU A 106 13.59 -2.54 5.72
C LEU A 106 14.86 -2.57 6.57
N THR A 107 14.76 -3.07 7.80
CA THR A 107 15.90 -3.17 8.73
C THR A 107 16.07 -4.64 9.16
N THR A 108 17.24 -5.23 8.96
CA THR A 108 17.57 -6.59 9.41
C THR A 108 17.66 -6.66 10.94
N GLU A 109 17.65 -7.86 11.53
CA GLU A 109 17.88 -8.03 12.98
C GLU A 109 19.23 -7.46 13.45
N ASP A 110 20.26 -7.49 12.58
CA ASP A 110 21.59 -6.93 12.85
C ASP A 110 21.65 -5.40 12.63
N GLY A 111 20.56 -4.77 12.20
CA GLY A 111 20.42 -3.33 12.02
C GLY A 111 20.88 -2.80 10.66
N GLU A 112 21.13 -3.67 9.67
CA GLU A 112 21.40 -3.24 8.29
C GLU A 112 20.12 -2.75 7.63
N GLN A 113 20.18 -1.63 6.91
CA GLN A 113 19.01 -0.98 6.33
C GLN A 113 19.01 -1.01 4.80
N VAL A 114 17.84 -1.33 4.23
CA VAL A 114 17.52 -1.17 2.81
C VAL A 114 16.46 -0.07 2.69
N GLY A 115 16.84 1.05 2.07
CA GLY A 115 16.02 2.26 2.01
C GLY A 115 16.60 3.40 2.87
N PRO A 116 15.83 4.48 3.12
CA PRO A 116 14.45 4.70 2.71
C PRO A 116 14.29 4.79 1.18
N THR A 117 13.19 4.25 0.65
CA THR A 117 12.93 4.24 -0.80
C THR A 117 11.46 4.49 -1.10
N THR A 118 11.17 5.25 -2.16
CA THR A 118 9.79 5.45 -2.62
C THR A 118 9.25 4.16 -3.23
N VAL A 119 8.04 3.79 -2.84
CA VAL A 119 7.27 2.67 -3.37
C VAL A 119 6.18 3.25 -4.29
N PRO A 120 6.32 3.16 -5.63
CA PRO A 120 5.40 3.79 -6.58
C PRO A 120 4.07 3.05 -6.67
N LEU A 121 3.03 3.76 -7.13
CA LEU A 121 1.73 3.17 -7.45
C LEU A 121 1.86 2.13 -8.58
N VAL A 122 1.30 0.95 -8.35
CA VAL A 122 1.23 -0.17 -9.30
C VAL A 122 -0.23 -0.55 -9.53
N TRP A 123 -0.55 -0.84 -10.79
CA TRP A 123 -1.80 -1.50 -11.14
C TRP A 123 -1.55 -3.01 -11.22
N HIS A 124 -2.32 -3.78 -10.48
CA HIS A 124 -2.39 -5.22 -10.58
C HIS A 124 -3.84 -5.65 -10.85
N PRO A 125 -4.10 -6.72 -11.63
CA PRO A 125 -5.47 -7.18 -11.90
C PRO A 125 -6.30 -7.49 -10.64
N GLY A 126 -5.64 -7.85 -9.54
CA GLY A 126 -6.29 -8.11 -8.25
C GLY A 126 -6.69 -6.84 -7.49
N LEU A 127 -5.76 -5.91 -7.31
CA LEU A 127 -5.99 -4.63 -6.63
C LEU A 127 -4.95 -3.59 -7.04
N TYR A 128 -5.23 -2.31 -6.78
CA TYR A 128 -4.19 -1.29 -6.79
C TYR A 128 -3.41 -1.35 -5.47
N HIS A 129 -2.09 -1.24 -5.56
CA HIS A 129 -1.20 -1.10 -4.40
C HIS A 129 -0.01 -0.22 -4.79
N TYR A 130 0.89 0.05 -3.87
CA TYR A 130 2.20 0.60 -4.14
C TYR A 130 3.21 -0.55 -4.13
N GLY A 131 4.03 -0.72 -5.17
CA GLY A 131 4.92 -1.89 -5.28
C GLY A 131 6.32 -1.54 -5.75
N LYS A 132 7.34 -2.24 -5.26
CA LYS A 132 8.73 -2.06 -5.70
C LYS A 132 9.58 -3.32 -5.51
N ASN A 133 10.32 -3.67 -6.56
CA ASN A 133 11.45 -4.59 -6.45
C ASN A 133 12.62 -3.94 -5.70
N LEU A 134 13.21 -4.68 -4.77
CA LEU A 134 14.31 -4.30 -3.90
C LEU A 134 15.41 -5.36 -3.97
N THR A 135 16.65 -4.94 -3.77
CA THR A 135 17.77 -5.83 -3.46
C THR A 135 18.01 -5.80 -1.95
N VAL A 136 17.74 -6.91 -1.27
CA VAL A 136 18.04 -7.11 0.15
C VAL A 136 19.24 -8.07 0.31
N PRO A 137 20.04 -7.98 1.39
CA PRO A 137 21.26 -8.78 1.55
C PRO A 137 21.01 -10.29 1.53
N GLU A 138 20.00 -10.75 2.27
CA GLU A 138 19.59 -12.15 2.37
C GLU A 138 18.14 -12.28 2.87
N GLY A 139 17.56 -13.47 2.72
CA GLY A 139 16.27 -13.77 3.36
C GLY A 139 16.41 -13.92 4.87
N GLY A 140 15.32 -13.69 5.60
CA GLY A 140 15.29 -13.75 7.06
C GLY A 140 14.34 -12.74 7.68
N THR A 141 14.55 -12.42 8.95
CA THR A 141 13.67 -11.54 9.73
C THR A 141 14.03 -10.07 9.56
N TYR A 142 13.02 -9.24 9.28
CA TYR A 142 13.13 -7.80 9.12
C TYR A 142 12.09 -7.03 9.95
N THR A 143 12.37 -5.76 10.18
CA THR A 143 11.37 -4.74 10.51
C THR A 143 11.11 -3.91 9.26
N ILE A 144 9.84 -3.67 8.93
CA ILE A 144 9.43 -2.81 7.81
C ILE A 144 8.79 -1.54 8.37
N ASP A 145 9.42 -0.40 8.12
CA ASP A 145 8.90 0.93 8.42
C ASP A 145 8.28 1.53 7.15
N VAL A 146 6.97 1.71 7.16
CA VAL A 146 6.19 2.33 6.07
C VAL A 146 5.73 3.71 6.48
N ARG A 147 6.24 4.74 5.79
CA ARG A 147 5.82 6.13 5.92
C ARG A 147 4.89 6.49 4.76
N VAL A 148 3.68 6.96 5.08
CA VAL A 148 2.68 7.38 4.10
C VAL A 148 2.46 8.88 4.22
N GLU A 149 2.93 9.62 3.22
CA GLU A 149 2.71 11.05 3.11
C GLU A 149 1.41 11.35 2.35
N PRO A 150 0.70 12.42 2.73
CA PRO A 150 -0.66 12.69 2.28
C PRO A 150 -0.74 12.92 0.76
N PRO A 151 -1.83 12.49 0.11
CA PRO A 151 -2.04 12.76 -1.30
C PRO A 151 -2.38 14.23 -1.54
N THR A 152 -1.97 14.76 -2.70
CA THR A 152 -2.15 16.19 -3.06
C THR A 152 -3.36 16.48 -3.94
N PHE A 153 -4.19 15.47 -4.22
CA PHE A 153 -5.41 15.65 -5.02
C PHE A 153 -6.48 16.46 -4.25
N LYS A 154 -7.38 17.11 -4.98
CA LYS A 154 -8.52 17.86 -4.40
C LYS A 154 -9.62 16.91 -3.94
N ARG A 155 -10.28 17.25 -2.84
CA ARG A 155 -11.39 16.49 -2.24
C ARG A 155 -12.67 17.31 -2.38
N HIS A 156 -13.79 16.65 -2.74
CA HIS A 156 -15.05 17.31 -3.11
C HIS A 156 -16.19 16.83 -2.23
N ASP A 157 -16.20 17.31 -0.98
CA ASP A 157 -17.27 17.17 0.01
C ASP A 157 -16.90 18.07 1.21
N GLU A 158 -17.79 18.96 1.65
CA GLU A 158 -17.47 19.90 2.75
C GLU A 158 -17.37 19.23 4.13
N LYS A 159 -18.00 18.07 4.32
CA LYS A 159 -18.06 17.36 5.61
C LYS A 159 -17.05 16.21 5.67
N ASN A 160 -16.90 15.49 4.58
CA ASN A 160 -16.10 14.26 4.50
C ASN A 160 -14.73 14.49 3.86
N GLY A 161 -14.48 15.67 3.26
CA GLY A 161 -13.27 15.95 2.48
C GLY A 161 -12.02 16.28 3.31
N ASP A 162 -12.16 16.62 4.58
CA ASP A 162 -11.04 16.93 5.48
C ASP A 162 -10.45 15.65 6.11
N ARG A 163 -9.78 14.84 5.27
CA ARG A 163 -9.15 13.56 5.62
C ARG A 163 -7.87 13.35 4.85
N TYR A 164 -6.98 12.46 5.30
CA TYR A 164 -5.70 12.15 4.64
C TYR A 164 -4.75 13.35 4.61
N GLY A 165 -4.83 14.23 5.63
CA GLY A 165 -4.02 15.44 5.70
C GLY A 165 -2.65 15.24 6.34
N GLU A 166 -2.52 14.20 7.16
CA GLU A 166 -1.35 13.95 7.99
C GLU A 166 -0.48 12.83 7.43
N THR A 167 0.83 12.93 7.65
CA THR A 167 1.74 11.81 7.45
C THR A 167 1.54 10.79 8.56
N VAL A 168 1.50 9.51 8.20
CA VAL A 168 1.45 8.40 9.16
C VAL A 168 2.63 7.46 8.97
N GLU A 169 2.95 6.71 10.02
CA GLU A 169 4.01 5.71 10.05
C GLU A 169 3.43 4.39 10.58
N ALA A 170 3.60 3.32 9.82
CA ALA A 170 3.24 1.96 10.19
C ALA A 170 4.52 1.12 10.30
N VAL A 171 4.68 0.41 11.41
CA VAL A 171 5.84 -0.46 11.66
C VAL A 171 5.35 -1.90 11.76
N PHE A 172 5.98 -2.77 10.97
CA PHE A 172 5.75 -4.22 11.00
C PHE A 172 7.03 -4.91 11.47
N GLU A 173 6.97 -5.50 12.66
CA GLU A 173 8.10 -6.20 13.27
C GLU A 173 8.05 -7.69 12.96
N ASN A 174 9.21 -8.35 12.98
CA ASN A 174 9.35 -9.80 12.80
C ASN A 174 8.78 -10.30 11.46
N VAL A 175 8.98 -9.54 10.39
CA VAL A 175 8.56 -9.91 9.04
C VAL A 175 9.56 -10.88 8.45
N ASP A 176 9.12 -12.08 8.07
CA ASP A 176 9.94 -13.03 7.34
C ASP A 176 9.99 -12.65 5.85
N ILE A 177 11.19 -12.49 5.31
CA ILE A 177 11.43 -12.14 3.91
C ILE A 177 12.06 -13.33 3.19
N GLU A 178 11.39 -13.83 2.15
CA GLU A 178 11.97 -14.81 1.23
C GLU A 178 12.53 -14.11 -0.01
N THR A 179 13.84 -14.27 -0.25
CA THR A 179 14.51 -13.70 -1.43
C THR A 179 14.42 -14.60 -2.65
N GLY A 180 14.27 -14.01 -3.83
CA GLY A 180 14.35 -14.68 -5.13
C GLY A 180 13.77 -13.82 -6.26
N GLN A 181 13.68 -14.41 -7.44
CA GLN A 181 12.98 -13.86 -8.60
C GLN A 181 11.89 -14.85 -9.03
N GLY A 182 10.71 -14.36 -9.40
CA GLY A 182 9.51 -15.13 -9.72
C GLY A 182 8.98 -14.84 -11.12
#